data_AF-A0A9P7QUM6-F1
#
_entry.id   AF-A0A9P7QUM6-F1
#
_cell.length_a   1.000
_cell.length_b   1.000
_cell.length_c   1.000
_cell.angle_alpha   90.00
_cell.angle_beta   90.00
_cell.angle_gamma   90.00
#
_symmetry.space_group_name_H-M   'P 1'
#
loop_
_entity.id
_entity.type
_entity.pdbx_description
1 polymer ?
#
loop_
_entity_poly.entity_id
_entity_poly.type
_entity_poly.pdbx_seq_one_letter_code
_entity_poly.pdbx_strand_id
1 'polypeptide(L)'
;MFQHDHATTRTHLQRETRVVTELKDYIKAYRINLRTLQGQQAEIAERMLVKKAYAFDDAFGTSATDKIRLISNSADLFVANNLVKALHRRQRAATDPCQSSVHQIQGMQYVESSGDLGTRVPGYATNTALGGKRTLDPTSINTPLILLHSAINASGLVPKTVSRVILKTWEPALLPMTERLVISLARSNYLQDGLNVAEGGGQRGKDGASTLRQMEFKVLCVRPYLNINIQLYLADLEHRREFLDNFEAIDSARGDISKLSREYNEHKLTLDRLLSRWETELKKVMKSKTDSLRLQHTAVTAEELQWQRLDDITMRVCRHLGIQDEEVEEVEGEDERVIVVD
;
A
#
# COMPACT_ATOMS: atom_id res chain seq x y z
N MET A 1 28.63 -4.67 5.83
CA MET A 1 27.59 -5.55 6.43
C MET A 1 26.32 -4.71 6.49
N PHE A 2 25.60 -4.67 5.37
CA PHE A 2 24.45 -3.79 5.20
C PHE A 2 23.25 -4.41 5.91
N GLN A 3 22.76 -3.76 6.97
CA GLN A 3 21.42 -4.01 7.47
C GLN A 3 20.46 -3.48 6.42
N HIS A 4 20.14 -4.32 5.44
CA HIS A 4 19.00 -4.11 4.55
C HIS A 4 17.78 -3.92 5.45
N ASP A 5 17.12 -2.78 5.28
CA ASP A 5 16.04 -2.29 6.14
C ASP A 5 14.94 -3.36 6.30
N HIS A 6 15.01 -4.11 7.41
CA HIS A 6 14.16 -5.27 7.67
C HIS A 6 12.67 -4.91 7.65
N ALA A 7 12.32 -3.63 7.86
CA ALA A 7 10.95 -3.14 7.84
C ALA A 7 10.34 -3.17 6.44
N THR A 8 11.06 -2.69 5.41
CA THR A 8 10.55 -2.61 4.03
C THR A 8 10.39 -4.00 3.42
N THR A 9 11.41 -4.86 3.57
CA THR A 9 11.37 -6.26 3.13
C THR A 9 10.24 -7.03 3.83
N ARG A 10 10.00 -6.78 5.12
CA ARG A 10 8.89 -7.38 5.88
C ARG A 10 7.52 -6.92 5.39
N THR A 11 7.36 -5.64 5.01
CA THR A 11 6.09 -5.16 4.42
C THR A 11 5.81 -5.72 3.04
N HIS A 12 6.82 -5.90 2.18
CA HIS A 12 6.65 -6.55 0.87
C HIS A 12 6.31 -8.04 1.00
N LEU A 13 7.03 -8.77 1.86
CA LEU A 13 6.74 -10.17 2.17
C LEU A 13 5.34 -10.38 2.76
N GLN A 14 4.89 -9.48 3.64
CA GLN A 14 3.52 -9.53 4.18
C GLN A 14 2.46 -9.30 3.11
N ARG A 15 2.72 -8.41 2.13
CA ARG A 15 1.80 -8.15 1.01
C ARG A 15 1.72 -9.35 0.06
N GLU A 16 2.85 -9.94 -0.33
CA GLU A 16 2.88 -11.13 -1.19
C GLU A 16 2.21 -12.34 -0.52
N THR A 17 2.44 -12.53 0.79
CA THR A 17 1.79 -13.59 1.58
C THR A 17 0.27 -13.45 1.60
N ARG A 18 -0.25 -12.20 1.60
CA ARG A 18 -1.69 -11.94 1.52
C ARG A 18 -2.26 -12.36 0.17
N VAL A 19 -1.62 -11.99 -0.94
CA VAL A 19 -2.05 -12.37 -2.30
C VAL A 19 -2.16 -13.89 -2.45
N VAL A 20 -1.16 -14.62 -1.96
CA VAL A 20 -1.17 -16.08 -1.98
C VAL A 20 -2.27 -16.67 -1.10
N THR A 21 -2.54 -16.06 0.05
CA THR A 21 -3.63 -16.47 0.95
C THR A 21 -4.99 -16.26 0.29
N GLU A 22 -5.23 -15.09 -0.30
CA GLU A 22 -6.49 -14.79 -1.00
C GLU A 22 -6.76 -15.77 -2.14
N LEU A 23 -5.75 -16.12 -2.94
CA LEU A 23 -5.89 -17.10 -4.01
C LEU A 23 -6.17 -18.52 -3.48
N LYS A 24 -5.54 -18.91 -2.36
CA LYS A 24 -5.81 -20.21 -1.70
C LYS A 24 -7.22 -20.27 -1.13
N ASP A 25 -7.68 -19.20 -0.51
CA ASP A 25 -9.04 -19.06 0.04
C ASP A 25 -10.08 -19.16 -1.08
N TYR A 26 -9.83 -18.52 -2.22
CA TYR A 26 -10.66 -18.64 -3.41
C TYR A 26 -10.72 -20.08 -3.96
N ILE A 27 -9.58 -20.78 -4.07
CA ILE A 27 -9.53 -22.20 -4.46
C ILE A 27 -10.30 -23.07 -3.46
N LYS A 28 -10.20 -22.79 -2.16
CA LYS A 28 -10.94 -23.50 -1.11
C LYS A 28 -12.45 -23.26 -1.24
N ALA A 29 -12.86 -22.02 -1.48
CA ALA A 29 -14.25 -21.67 -1.74
C ALA A 29 -14.82 -22.40 -2.96
N TYR A 30 -14.05 -22.52 -4.04
CA TYR A 30 -14.45 -23.32 -5.21
C TYR A 30 -14.76 -24.78 -4.83
N ARG A 31 -13.87 -25.42 -4.07
CA ARG A 31 -14.07 -26.81 -3.62
C ARG A 31 -15.30 -26.96 -2.73
N ILE A 32 -15.54 -26.01 -1.82
CA ILE A 32 -16.73 -25.98 -0.97
C ILE A 32 -17.99 -25.84 -1.83
N ASN A 33 -18.01 -24.89 -2.77
CA ASN A 33 -19.16 -24.66 -3.65
C ASN A 33 -19.47 -25.91 -4.48
N LEU A 34 -18.46 -26.52 -5.11
CA LEU A 34 -18.61 -27.78 -5.86
C LEU A 34 -19.21 -28.90 -4.99
N ARG A 35 -18.75 -29.04 -3.76
CA ARG A 35 -19.22 -30.04 -2.79
C ARG A 35 -20.66 -29.76 -2.33
N THR A 36 -21.02 -28.49 -2.15
CA THR A 36 -22.39 -28.07 -1.81
C THR A 36 -23.36 -28.28 -2.96
N LEU A 37 -22.95 -28.05 -4.20
CA LEU A 37 -23.73 -28.38 -5.39
C LEU A 37 -23.98 -29.90 -5.53
N GLN A 38 -23.13 -30.74 -4.93
CA GLN A 38 -23.31 -32.19 -4.83
C GLN A 38 -24.18 -32.61 -3.62
N GLY A 39 -24.83 -31.66 -2.94
CA GLY A 39 -25.79 -31.92 -1.86
C GLY A 39 -25.19 -31.99 -0.45
N GLN A 40 -23.91 -31.69 -0.27
CA GLN A 40 -23.29 -31.69 1.07
C GLN A 40 -23.49 -30.34 1.78
N GLN A 41 -23.84 -30.36 3.07
CA GLN A 41 -24.00 -29.15 3.86
C GLN A 41 -22.66 -28.45 4.11
N ALA A 42 -22.63 -27.13 3.91
CA ALA A 42 -21.52 -26.27 4.28
C ALA A 42 -21.77 -25.60 5.64
N GLU A 43 -20.71 -25.53 6.46
CA GLU A 43 -20.72 -24.80 7.72
C GLU A 43 -20.87 -23.28 7.51
N ILE A 44 -21.22 -22.54 8.56
CA ILE A 44 -21.39 -21.09 8.49
C ILE A 44 -20.11 -20.39 8.01
N ALA A 45 -18.95 -20.78 8.55
CA ALA A 45 -17.66 -20.24 8.14
C ALA A 45 -17.33 -20.53 6.67
N GLU A 46 -17.71 -21.70 6.17
CA GLU A 46 -17.52 -22.09 4.77
C GLU A 46 -18.41 -21.28 3.83
N ARG A 47 -19.67 -21.02 4.21
CA ARG A 47 -20.57 -20.15 3.45
C ARG A 47 -20.05 -18.72 3.38
N MET A 48 -19.47 -18.21 4.47
CA MET A 48 -18.83 -16.89 4.49
C MET A 48 -17.64 -16.84 3.52
N LEU A 49 -16.85 -17.92 3.45
CA LEU A 49 -15.73 -18.01 2.50
C LEU A 49 -16.21 -18.03 1.04
N VAL A 50 -17.30 -18.75 0.74
CA VAL A 50 -17.93 -18.73 -0.59
C VAL A 50 -18.47 -17.35 -0.95
N LYS A 51 -19.12 -16.66 0.01
CA LYS A 51 -19.56 -15.27 -0.19
C LYS A 51 -18.39 -14.32 -0.49
N LYS A 52 -17.26 -14.48 0.21
CA LYS A 52 -16.02 -13.72 -0.08
C LYS A 52 -15.50 -14.02 -1.48
N ALA A 53 -15.59 -15.27 -1.94
CA ALA A 53 -15.17 -15.65 -3.29
C ALA A 53 -16.01 -15.02 -4.41
N TYR A 54 -17.30 -14.76 -4.18
CA TYR A 54 -18.09 -13.99 -5.15
C TYR A 54 -17.60 -12.55 -5.29
N ALA A 55 -17.26 -11.87 -4.18
CA ALA A 55 -16.65 -10.54 -4.24
C ALA A 55 -15.28 -10.55 -4.95
N PHE A 56 -14.52 -11.65 -4.82
CA PHE A 56 -13.26 -11.86 -5.55
C PHE A 56 -13.49 -11.98 -7.06
N ASP A 57 -14.56 -12.65 -7.49
CA ASP A 57 -14.95 -12.78 -8.90
C ASP A 57 -15.46 -11.47 -9.49
N ASP A 58 -16.25 -10.73 -8.70
CA ASP A 58 -16.89 -9.48 -9.13
C ASP A 58 -15.88 -8.34 -9.34
N ALA A 59 -14.67 -8.47 -8.81
CA ALA A 59 -13.61 -7.46 -8.91
C ALA A 59 -13.26 -7.07 -10.36
N PHE A 60 -13.43 -7.98 -11.33
CA PHE A 60 -13.13 -7.75 -12.74
C PHE A 60 -14.30 -8.03 -13.69
N GLY A 61 -15.53 -7.99 -13.18
CA GLY A 61 -16.76 -8.09 -13.96
C GLY A 61 -17.90 -8.72 -13.14
N THR A 62 -19.13 -8.28 -13.35
CA THR A 62 -20.30 -8.71 -12.56
C THR A 62 -20.75 -10.13 -12.91
N SER A 63 -20.86 -11.02 -11.92
CA SER A 63 -21.57 -12.30 -12.08
C SER A 63 -23.07 -12.15 -11.86
N ALA A 64 -23.89 -12.62 -12.81
CA ALA A 64 -25.33 -12.81 -12.63
C ALA A 64 -25.66 -14.23 -12.09
N THR A 65 -24.65 -15.01 -11.69
CA THR A 65 -24.79 -16.43 -11.38
C THR A 65 -24.19 -16.81 -10.03
N ASP A 66 -24.83 -17.74 -9.31
CA ASP A 66 -24.35 -18.33 -8.05
C ASP A 66 -23.16 -19.30 -8.22
N LYS A 67 -22.30 -19.05 -9.21
CA LYS A 67 -21.17 -19.92 -9.53
C LYS A 67 -19.88 -19.12 -9.50
N ILE A 68 -18.87 -19.73 -8.90
CA ILE A 68 -17.50 -19.25 -8.93
C ILE A 68 -17.00 -19.37 -10.38
N ARG A 69 -16.63 -18.25 -10.99
CA ARG A 69 -16.48 -18.13 -12.45
C ARG A 69 -15.06 -18.39 -12.94
N LEU A 70 -14.04 -17.91 -12.22
CA LEU A 70 -12.65 -18.00 -12.68
C LEU A 70 -12.09 -19.43 -12.56
N ILE A 71 -12.73 -20.28 -11.77
CA ILE A 71 -12.47 -21.73 -11.74
C ILE A 71 -13.78 -22.44 -12.03
N SER A 72 -13.93 -22.95 -13.26
CA SER A 72 -15.16 -23.60 -13.71
C SER A 72 -15.03 -25.13 -13.73
N ASN A 73 -13.81 -25.64 -13.92
CA ASN A 73 -13.54 -27.05 -14.13
C ASN A 73 -12.22 -27.50 -13.46
N SER A 74 -11.90 -28.79 -13.57
CA SER A 74 -10.69 -29.37 -12.98
C SER A 74 -9.38 -28.86 -13.60
N ALA A 75 -9.39 -28.46 -14.87
CA ALA A 75 -8.23 -27.88 -15.54
C ALA A 75 -7.94 -26.47 -15.00
N ASP A 76 -8.97 -25.63 -14.84
CA ASP A 76 -8.84 -24.30 -14.21
C ASP A 76 -8.33 -24.43 -12.78
N LEU A 77 -8.85 -25.41 -12.04
CA LEU A 77 -8.39 -25.71 -10.68
C LEU A 77 -6.91 -26.10 -10.68
N PHE A 78 -6.48 -26.93 -11.63
CA PHE A 78 -5.08 -27.31 -11.78
C PHE A 78 -4.19 -26.08 -12.08
N VAL A 79 -4.63 -25.20 -12.98
CA VAL A 79 -3.95 -23.94 -13.32
C VAL A 79 -3.83 -23.04 -12.08
N ALA A 80 -4.91 -22.82 -11.34
CA ALA A 80 -4.92 -22.00 -10.13
C ALA A 80 -3.97 -22.55 -9.04
N ASN A 81 -3.94 -23.89 -8.85
CA ASN A 81 -3.00 -24.51 -7.92
C ASN A 81 -1.54 -24.33 -8.34
N ASN A 82 -1.25 -24.38 -9.65
CA ASN A 82 0.11 -24.13 -10.14
C ASN A 82 0.51 -22.66 -10.03
N LEU A 83 -0.42 -21.73 -10.22
CA LEU A 83 -0.20 -20.30 -9.95
C LEU A 83 0.19 -20.06 -8.49
N VAL A 84 -0.51 -20.69 -7.53
CA VAL A 84 -0.13 -20.66 -6.10
C VAL A 84 1.30 -21.19 -5.90
N LYS A 85 1.66 -22.31 -6.52
CA LYS A 85 3.02 -22.88 -6.42
C LYS A 85 4.08 -21.94 -7.00
N ALA A 86 3.80 -21.31 -8.14
CA ALA A 86 4.70 -20.34 -8.77
C ALA A 86 4.94 -19.12 -7.85
N LEU A 87 3.87 -18.55 -7.28
CA LEU A 87 3.99 -17.47 -6.31
C LEU A 87 4.81 -17.87 -5.08
N HIS A 88 4.61 -19.09 -4.54
CA HIS A 88 5.44 -19.61 -3.44
C HIS A 88 6.93 -19.72 -3.81
N ARG A 89 7.26 -20.19 -5.02
CA ARG A 89 8.65 -20.26 -5.47
C ARG A 89 9.30 -18.88 -5.51
N ARG A 90 8.58 -17.89 -6.06
CA ARG A 90 9.06 -16.50 -6.16
C ARG A 90 9.23 -15.87 -4.78
N GLN A 91 8.30 -16.12 -3.86
CA GLN A 91 8.40 -15.66 -2.47
C GLN A 91 9.64 -16.27 -1.77
N ARG A 92 9.90 -17.57 -1.94
CA ARG A 92 11.06 -18.24 -1.34
C ARG A 92 12.39 -17.69 -1.84
N ALA A 93 12.50 -17.47 -3.16
CA ALA A 93 13.70 -16.89 -3.76
C ALA A 93 14.02 -15.49 -3.20
N ALA A 94 12.99 -14.68 -2.91
CA ALA A 94 13.18 -13.37 -2.27
C ALA A 94 13.64 -13.42 -0.81
N THR A 95 13.47 -14.56 -0.13
CA THR A 95 13.81 -14.76 1.28
C THR A 95 15.08 -15.57 1.54
N ASP A 96 15.69 -16.15 0.50
CA ASP A 96 16.86 -17.01 0.66
C ASP A 96 18.12 -16.17 0.94
N PRO A 97 18.70 -16.24 2.16
CA PRO A 97 19.88 -15.45 2.52
C PRO A 97 21.13 -15.84 1.72
N CYS A 98 21.16 -17.05 1.13
CA CYS A 98 22.24 -17.52 0.26
C CYS A 98 22.13 -16.98 -1.18
N GLN A 99 20.95 -16.48 -1.58
CA GLN A 99 20.67 -15.92 -2.91
C GLN A 99 20.43 -14.41 -2.87
N SER A 100 20.95 -13.72 -1.85
CA SER A 100 20.76 -12.28 -1.62
C SER A 100 21.22 -11.35 -2.76
N SER A 101 21.91 -11.89 -3.78
CA SER A 101 22.31 -11.15 -4.99
C SER A 101 21.36 -11.34 -6.19
N VAL A 102 20.41 -12.29 -6.16
CA VAL A 102 19.54 -12.61 -7.30
C VAL A 102 18.08 -12.37 -6.92
N HIS A 103 17.70 -11.10 -6.83
CA HIS A 103 16.29 -10.74 -6.79
C HIS A 103 15.69 -10.92 -8.18
N GLN A 104 14.64 -11.75 -8.29
CA GLN A 104 13.85 -11.78 -9.52
C GLN A 104 12.97 -10.53 -9.55
N ILE A 105 13.51 -9.42 -10.07
CA ILE A 105 12.85 -8.09 -10.14
C ILE A 105 11.62 -8.10 -11.08
N GLN A 106 11.53 -9.09 -11.96
CA GLN A 106 10.44 -9.20 -12.91
C GLN A 106 9.16 -9.69 -12.22
N GLY A 107 7.98 -9.24 -12.66
CA GLY A 107 6.69 -9.85 -12.28
C GLY A 107 6.42 -11.19 -12.99
N MET A 108 5.30 -11.84 -12.67
CA MET A 108 4.79 -12.93 -13.51
C MET A 108 4.35 -12.38 -14.86
N GLN A 109 4.75 -13.01 -15.95
CA GLN A 109 4.51 -12.49 -17.30
C GLN A 109 3.46 -13.31 -18.04
N TYR A 110 2.65 -12.61 -18.82
CA TYR A 110 1.83 -13.15 -19.89
C TYR A 110 2.38 -12.64 -21.21
N VAL A 111 2.65 -13.55 -22.15
CA VAL A 111 3.18 -13.26 -23.48
C VAL A 111 2.13 -13.64 -24.51
N GLU A 112 1.91 -12.79 -25.49
CA GLU A 112 1.02 -13.09 -26.60
C GLU A 112 1.54 -12.45 -27.88
N SER A 113 1.22 -13.06 -29.03
CA SER A 113 1.38 -12.44 -30.34
C SER A 113 0.09 -11.80 -30.86
N SER A 114 0.19 -10.64 -31.50
CA SER A 114 -0.96 -9.98 -32.13
C SER A 114 -0.57 -9.31 -33.44
N GLY A 115 -1.45 -9.38 -34.43
CA GLY A 115 -1.33 -8.64 -35.69
C GLY A 115 -1.74 -7.16 -35.57
N ASP A 116 -2.39 -6.77 -34.48
CA ASP A 116 -2.82 -5.39 -34.23
C ASP A 116 -2.45 -4.94 -32.81
N LEU A 117 -1.29 -4.30 -32.69
CA LEU A 117 -0.80 -3.78 -31.42
C LEU A 117 -1.59 -2.56 -30.92
N GLY A 118 -2.26 -1.83 -31.83
CA GLY A 118 -2.97 -0.59 -31.52
C GLY A 118 -4.22 -0.83 -30.67
N THR A 119 -4.92 -1.93 -30.91
CA THR A 119 -6.06 -2.35 -30.09
C THR A 119 -5.63 -3.28 -28.95
N ARG A 120 -4.62 -4.15 -29.17
CA ARG A 120 -4.24 -5.17 -28.20
C ARG A 120 -3.57 -4.61 -26.95
N VAL A 121 -2.60 -3.70 -27.09
CA VAL A 121 -1.84 -3.16 -25.94
C VAL A 121 -2.75 -2.39 -24.96
N PRO A 122 -3.64 -1.48 -25.43
CA PRO A 122 -4.61 -0.83 -24.54
C PRO A 122 -5.61 -1.80 -23.90
N GLY A 123 -5.90 -2.94 -24.54
CA GLY A 123 -6.82 -3.95 -24.00
C GLY A 123 -6.33 -4.61 -22.71
N TYR A 124 -5.02 -4.59 -22.44
CA TYR A 124 -4.42 -5.16 -21.22
C TYR A 124 -4.10 -4.10 -20.15
N ALA A 125 -4.24 -2.81 -20.46
CA ALA A 125 -3.94 -1.74 -19.53
C ALA A 125 -5.03 -1.64 -18.45
N THR A 126 -4.73 -2.03 -17.21
CA THR A 126 -5.65 -1.89 -16.06
C THR A 126 -5.61 -0.51 -15.43
N ASN A 127 -5.63 0.55 -16.24
CA ASN A 127 -5.69 1.91 -15.70
C ASN A 127 -7.12 2.23 -15.23
N THR A 128 -7.40 1.87 -13.99
CA THR A 128 -8.63 2.20 -13.26
C THR A 128 -8.77 3.70 -12.94
N ALA A 129 -7.72 4.50 -13.13
CA ALA A 129 -7.69 5.94 -12.83
C ALA A 129 -8.58 6.82 -13.74
N LEU A 130 -9.16 6.28 -14.82
CA LEU A 130 -9.93 7.05 -15.82
C LEU A 130 -11.39 6.61 -15.97
N GLY A 131 -12.01 6.01 -14.95
CA GLY A 131 -13.45 5.70 -14.96
C GLY A 131 -13.91 4.78 -16.11
N GLY A 132 -12.98 4.13 -16.81
CA GLY A 132 -13.24 3.28 -17.95
C GLY A 132 -13.67 1.89 -17.50
N LYS A 133 -14.95 1.56 -17.70
CA LYS A 133 -15.49 0.18 -17.68
C LYS A 133 -14.86 -0.68 -18.77
N ARG A 134 -13.58 -1.02 -18.66
CA ARG A 134 -13.01 -2.15 -19.39
C ARG A 134 -12.66 -3.22 -18.37
N THR A 135 -13.69 -4.00 -18.05
CA THR A 135 -13.58 -5.29 -17.36
C THR A 135 -12.66 -6.18 -18.17
N LEU A 136 -11.62 -6.73 -17.54
CA LEU A 136 -10.89 -7.85 -18.09
C LEU A 136 -11.89 -9.01 -18.18
N ASP A 137 -12.54 -9.20 -19.33
CA ASP A 137 -13.50 -10.29 -19.49
C ASP A 137 -12.73 -11.62 -19.55
N PRO A 138 -12.95 -12.58 -18.62
CA PRO A 138 -12.37 -13.92 -18.66
C PRO A 138 -12.63 -14.71 -19.93
N THR A 139 -13.63 -14.34 -20.73
CA THR A 139 -13.81 -14.98 -22.05
C THR A 139 -12.77 -14.49 -23.07
N SER A 140 -12.18 -13.31 -22.85
CA SER A 140 -11.27 -12.64 -23.79
C SER A 140 -9.81 -12.59 -23.32
N ILE A 141 -9.58 -12.80 -22.02
CA ILE A 141 -8.28 -12.63 -21.36
C ILE A 141 -7.94 -13.88 -20.55
N ASN A 142 -6.65 -14.21 -20.57
CA ASN A 142 -6.06 -15.37 -19.92
C ASN A 142 -6.42 -15.48 -18.41
N THR A 143 -7.11 -16.55 -18.02
CA THR A 143 -7.66 -16.78 -16.67
C THR A 143 -6.65 -16.58 -15.51
N PRO A 144 -5.42 -17.12 -15.53
CA PRO A 144 -4.36 -16.82 -14.56
C PRO A 144 -4.11 -15.34 -14.29
N LEU A 145 -4.15 -14.49 -15.31
CA LEU A 145 -3.92 -13.06 -15.16
C LEU A 145 -5.03 -12.43 -14.32
N ILE A 146 -6.29 -12.80 -14.61
CA ILE A 146 -7.45 -12.31 -13.88
C ILE A 146 -7.45 -12.83 -12.45
N LEU A 147 -7.14 -14.13 -12.24
CA LEU A 147 -6.99 -14.71 -10.91
C LEU A 147 -5.95 -13.96 -10.07
N LEU A 148 -4.79 -13.64 -10.66
CA LEU A 148 -3.75 -12.88 -9.98
C LEU A 148 -4.21 -11.46 -9.66
N HIS A 149 -4.89 -10.79 -10.59
CA HIS A 149 -5.42 -9.44 -10.39
C HIS A 149 -6.48 -9.39 -9.30
N SER A 150 -7.43 -10.33 -9.30
CA SER A 150 -8.43 -10.47 -8.23
C SER A 150 -7.77 -10.71 -6.88
N ALA A 151 -6.72 -11.54 -6.81
CA ALA A 151 -5.99 -11.79 -5.56
C ALA A 151 -5.24 -10.55 -5.05
N ILE A 152 -4.64 -9.77 -5.95
CA ILE A 152 -4.00 -8.48 -5.61
C ILE A 152 -5.06 -7.51 -5.08
N ASN A 153 -6.20 -7.38 -5.77
CA ASN A 153 -7.29 -6.51 -5.36
C ASN A 153 -7.89 -6.91 -4.00
N ALA A 154 -8.18 -8.20 -3.81
CA ALA A 154 -8.69 -8.76 -2.55
C ALA A 154 -7.72 -8.56 -1.37
N SER A 155 -6.42 -8.44 -1.66
CA SER A 155 -5.39 -8.13 -0.66
C SER A 155 -5.33 -6.64 -0.28
N GLY A 156 -6.21 -5.80 -0.84
CA GLY A 156 -6.25 -4.35 -0.64
C GLY A 156 -5.18 -3.58 -1.43
N LEU A 157 -4.65 -4.17 -2.50
CA LEU A 157 -3.66 -3.56 -3.39
C LEU A 157 -4.31 -3.22 -4.74
N VAL A 158 -3.77 -2.22 -5.44
CA VAL A 158 -4.25 -1.84 -6.78
C VAL A 158 -3.46 -2.61 -7.84
N PRO A 159 -4.08 -3.56 -8.58
CA PRO A 159 -3.39 -4.30 -9.63
C PRO A 159 -3.09 -3.40 -10.83
N LYS A 160 -1.84 -3.45 -11.29
CA LYS A 160 -1.35 -2.68 -12.43
C LYS A 160 -0.68 -3.60 -13.44
N THR A 161 -1.25 -3.69 -14.65
CA THR A 161 -0.56 -4.31 -15.78
C THR A 161 0.38 -3.32 -16.44
N VAL A 162 1.56 -3.79 -16.82
CA VAL A 162 2.45 -3.07 -17.74
C VAL A 162 2.54 -3.88 -19.02
N SER A 163 1.92 -3.39 -20.08
CA SER A 163 1.93 -4.02 -21.40
C SER A 163 2.99 -3.35 -22.29
N ARG A 164 3.92 -4.14 -22.82
CA ARG A 164 5.00 -3.65 -23.69
C ARG A 164 5.15 -4.55 -24.91
N VAL A 165 5.51 -3.94 -26.03
CA VAL A 165 5.90 -4.65 -27.25
C VAL A 165 7.38 -4.98 -27.12
N ILE A 166 7.71 -6.26 -27.04
CA ILE A 166 9.08 -6.73 -26.82
C ILE A 166 9.75 -7.23 -28.10
N LEU A 167 8.96 -7.62 -29.10
CA LEU A 167 9.46 -8.03 -30.40
C LEU A 167 8.38 -7.76 -31.46
N LYS A 168 8.77 -7.10 -32.55
CA LYS A 168 7.93 -6.92 -33.73
C LYS A 168 8.37 -7.92 -34.79
N THR A 169 7.45 -8.70 -35.33
CA THR A 169 7.73 -9.55 -36.47
C THR A 169 7.36 -8.83 -37.76
N TRP A 170 8.16 -9.04 -38.80
CA TRP A 170 7.92 -8.46 -40.12
C TRP A 170 6.81 -9.19 -40.88
N GLU A 171 6.58 -10.46 -40.53
CA GLU A 171 5.63 -11.32 -41.20
C GLU A 171 4.70 -12.03 -40.21
N PRO A 172 3.40 -12.17 -40.56
CA PRO A 172 2.44 -12.87 -39.71
C PRO A 172 2.83 -14.32 -39.44
N ALA A 173 3.48 -14.99 -40.40
CA ALA A 173 3.94 -16.37 -40.30
C ALA A 173 4.96 -16.60 -39.17
N LEU A 174 5.68 -15.56 -38.77
CA LEU A 174 6.70 -15.63 -37.71
C LEU A 174 6.12 -15.44 -36.30
N LEU A 175 4.87 -14.99 -36.18
CA LEU A 175 4.23 -14.72 -34.88
C LEU A 175 4.20 -15.97 -33.99
N PRO A 176 3.81 -17.18 -34.48
CA PRO A 176 3.76 -18.38 -33.63
C PRO A 176 5.13 -18.80 -33.10
N MET A 177 6.16 -18.76 -33.95
CA MET A 177 7.53 -19.14 -33.57
C MET A 177 8.12 -18.13 -32.57
N THR A 178 7.88 -16.85 -32.82
CA THR A 178 8.30 -15.75 -31.96
C THR A 178 7.64 -15.83 -30.59
N GLU A 179 6.33 -16.07 -30.54
CA GLU A 179 5.57 -16.23 -29.31
C GLU A 179 6.13 -17.40 -28.47
N ARG A 180 6.39 -18.55 -29.09
CA ARG A 180 7.01 -19.70 -28.41
C ARG A 180 8.37 -19.36 -27.83
N LEU A 181 9.26 -18.79 -28.64
CA LEU A 181 10.60 -18.41 -28.22
C LEU A 181 10.54 -17.48 -27.00
N VAL A 182 9.72 -16.44 -27.09
CA VAL A 182 9.55 -15.47 -26.01
C VAL A 182 8.95 -16.12 -24.77
N ILE A 183 7.90 -16.94 -24.89
CA ILE A 183 7.30 -17.66 -23.75
C ILE A 183 8.36 -18.51 -23.03
N SER A 184 9.21 -19.22 -23.78
CA SER A 184 10.27 -20.05 -23.22
C SER A 184 11.35 -19.22 -22.52
N LEU A 185 11.85 -18.15 -23.16
CA LEU A 185 12.87 -17.27 -22.58
C LEU A 185 12.38 -16.52 -21.35
N ALA A 186 11.13 -16.03 -21.40
CA ALA A 186 10.47 -15.35 -20.30
C ALA A 186 10.04 -16.28 -19.16
N ARG A 187 10.11 -17.61 -19.37
CA ARG A 187 9.51 -18.63 -18.50
C ARG A 187 8.05 -18.34 -18.20
N SER A 188 7.33 -17.81 -19.19
CA SER A 188 6.00 -17.24 -18.99
C SER A 188 4.91 -18.30 -18.89
N ASN A 189 5.24 -19.59 -19.03
CA ASN A 189 4.30 -20.70 -18.87
C ASN A 189 3.86 -20.84 -17.40
N TYR A 190 2.59 -21.15 -17.17
CA TYR A 190 1.99 -21.31 -15.84
C TYR A 190 2.56 -22.47 -15.01
N LEU A 191 3.14 -23.49 -15.65
CA LEU A 191 3.84 -24.59 -14.97
C LEU A 191 5.23 -24.17 -14.49
N GLN A 192 5.79 -23.12 -15.08
CA GLN A 192 7.04 -22.48 -14.69
C GLN A 192 6.71 -21.28 -13.80
N ASP A 193 6.98 -20.05 -14.20
CA ASP A 193 6.85 -18.88 -13.32
C ASP A 193 6.00 -17.76 -13.92
N GLY A 194 5.19 -18.04 -14.95
CA GLY A 194 4.35 -17.04 -15.60
C GLY A 194 2.87 -17.38 -15.66
N LEU A 195 2.17 -16.75 -16.60
CA LEU A 195 0.72 -16.75 -16.70
C LEU A 195 0.19 -17.48 -17.95
N ASN A 196 1.00 -17.77 -18.97
CA ASN A 196 0.56 -18.48 -20.18
C ASN A 196 0.09 -19.90 -19.88
N VAL A 197 -1.19 -20.20 -20.13
CA VAL A 197 -1.73 -21.57 -20.01
C VAL A 197 -1.40 -22.41 -21.26
N ALA A 198 -1.59 -21.83 -22.43
CA ALA A 198 -1.29 -22.49 -23.70
C ALA A 198 0.20 -22.36 -24.05
N GLU A 199 0.72 -23.39 -24.71
CA GLU A 199 1.97 -23.25 -25.45
C GLU A 199 1.77 -22.22 -26.58
N GLY A 200 2.76 -21.35 -26.78
CA GLY A 200 2.71 -20.32 -27.82
C GLY A 200 2.45 -20.92 -29.21
N GLY A 201 1.94 -20.10 -30.13
CA GLY A 201 1.74 -20.49 -31.51
C GLY A 201 0.55 -21.41 -31.75
N GLY A 202 -0.53 -21.21 -30.98
CA GLY A 202 -1.78 -21.97 -31.10
C GLY A 202 -2.49 -21.81 -32.45
N GLN A 203 -2.22 -20.72 -33.17
CA GLN A 203 -2.49 -20.67 -34.61
C GLN A 203 -1.24 -21.18 -35.34
N ARG A 204 -1.22 -22.47 -35.67
CA ARG A 204 -0.30 -22.96 -36.71
C ARG A 204 -0.61 -22.14 -37.96
N GLY A 205 0.29 -21.20 -38.30
CA GLY A 205 0.33 -20.68 -39.67
C GLY A 205 0.34 -21.88 -40.61
N LYS A 206 -0.39 -21.80 -41.72
CA LYS A 206 -0.43 -22.87 -42.74
C LYS A 206 0.93 -23.06 -43.45
N ASP A 207 1.94 -22.31 -43.00
CA ASP A 207 3.24 -22.20 -43.62
C ASP A 207 4.14 -23.36 -43.22
N GLY A 208 4.55 -24.13 -44.23
CA GLY A 208 5.45 -25.27 -44.07
C GLY A 208 6.89 -24.85 -43.74
N ALA A 209 7.73 -25.84 -43.45
CA ALA A 209 9.15 -25.67 -43.10
C ALA A 209 9.99 -24.94 -44.17
N SER A 210 9.51 -24.83 -45.41
CA SER A 210 10.14 -24.08 -46.50
C SER A 210 9.96 -22.57 -46.36
N THR A 211 8.77 -22.11 -45.95
CA THR A 211 8.48 -20.71 -45.71
C THR A 211 9.32 -20.20 -44.54
N LEU A 212 9.37 -20.95 -43.43
CA LEU A 212 10.20 -20.62 -42.27
C LEU A 212 11.68 -20.42 -42.62
N ARG A 213 12.26 -21.28 -43.48
CA ARG A 213 13.65 -21.13 -43.95
C ARG A 213 13.86 -19.89 -44.83
N GLN A 214 12.90 -19.53 -45.67
CA GLN A 214 12.98 -18.28 -46.45
C GLN A 214 12.91 -17.04 -45.58
N MET A 215 12.12 -17.09 -44.51
CA MET A 215 11.98 -15.97 -43.59
C MET A 215 13.19 -15.82 -42.67
N GLU A 216 13.75 -16.93 -42.21
CA GLU A 216 15.04 -16.97 -41.52
C GLU A 216 16.14 -16.33 -42.38
N PHE A 217 16.23 -16.70 -43.65
CA PHE A 217 17.16 -16.09 -44.60
C PHE A 217 16.91 -14.59 -44.78
N LYS A 218 15.65 -14.14 -44.91
CA LYS A 218 15.33 -12.72 -45.02
C LYS A 218 15.72 -11.93 -43.77
N VAL A 219 15.42 -12.44 -42.58
CA VAL A 219 15.72 -11.72 -41.32
C VAL A 219 17.22 -11.69 -41.04
N LEU A 220 17.93 -12.80 -41.29
CA LEU A 220 19.36 -12.92 -40.97
C LEU A 220 20.28 -12.38 -42.07
N CYS A 221 19.88 -12.47 -43.35
CA CYS A 221 20.76 -12.15 -44.48
C CYS A 221 20.43 -10.81 -45.17
N VAL A 222 19.25 -10.20 -44.93
CA VAL A 222 18.91 -8.90 -45.53
C VAL A 222 19.34 -7.77 -44.59
N ARG A 223 20.51 -7.20 -44.92
CA ARG A 223 21.27 -6.18 -44.15
C ARG A 223 20.43 -5.07 -43.48
N PRO A 224 19.42 -4.46 -44.16
CA PRO A 224 18.60 -3.41 -43.55
C PRO A 224 17.82 -3.86 -42.29
N TYR A 225 17.23 -5.06 -42.31
CA TYR A 225 16.40 -5.54 -41.20
C TYR A 225 17.24 -5.92 -39.98
N LEU A 226 18.37 -6.58 -40.21
CA LEU A 226 19.33 -6.89 -39.15
C LEU A 226 19.86 -5.60 -38.50
N ASN A 227 20.18 -4.57 -39.30
CA ASN A 227 20.66 -3.29 -38.79
C ASN A 227 19.58 -2.58 -37.93
N ILE A 228 18.34 -2.53 -38.39
CA ILE A 228 17.23 -1.95 -37.60
C ILE A 228 17.04 -2.71 -36.28
N ASN A 229 17.09 -4.05 -36.30
CA ASN A 229 16.97 -4.85 -35.09
C ASN A 229 18.12 -4.59 -34.10
N ILE A 230 19.34 -4.47 -34.59
CA ILE A 230 20.50 -4.10 -33.76
C ILE A 230 20.29 -2.70 -33.16
N GLN A 231 19.85 -1.72 -33.95
CA GLN A 231 19.59 -0.37 -33.45
C GLN A 231 18.51 -0.34 -32.38
N LEU A 232 17.39 -1.05 -32.59
CA LEU A 232 16.32 -1.15 -31.60
C LEU A 232 16.79 -1.85 -30.32
N TYR A 233 17.59 -2.91 -30.45
CA TYR A 233 18.17 -3.61 -29.31
C TYR A 233 19.15 -2.74 -28.53
N LEU A 234 20.00 -1.98 -29.22
CA LEU A 234 20.91 -1.01 -28.58
C LEU A 234 20.14 0.09 -27.85
N ALA A 235 19.05 0.60 -28.44
CA ALA A 235 18.20 1.58 -27.78
C ALA A 235 17.51 1.00 -26.53
N ASP A 236 17.07 -0.27 -26.56
CA ASP A 236 16.50 -0.93 -25.38
C ASP A 236 17.54 -1.13 -24.27
N LEU A 237 18.77 -1.50 -24.62
CA LEU A 237 19.88 -1.57 -23.67
C LEU A 237 20.18 -0.21 -23.03
N GLU A 238 20.13 0.87 -23.80
CA GLU A 238 20.34 2.22 -23.31
C GLU A 238 19.23 2.64 -22.33
N HIS A 239 17.96 2.44 -22.69
CA HIS A 239 16.83 2.69 -21.78
C HIS A 239 16.92 1.85 -20.50
N ARG A 240 17.44 0.62 -20.59
CA ARG A 240 17.63 -0.24 -19.42
C ARG A 240 18.74 0.28 -18.51
N ARG A 241 19.81 0.82 -19.09
CA ARG A 241 20.89 1.50 -18.34
C ARG A 241 20.34 2.73 -17.62
N GLU A 242 19.66 3.61 -18.32
CA GLU A 242 19.01 4.80 -17.72
C GLU A 242 18.03 4.41 -16.60
N PHE A 243 17.27 3.32 -16.77
CA PHE A 243 16.39 2.82 -15.71
C PHE A 243 17.16 2.39 -14.46
N LEU A 244 18.30 1.71 -14.61
CA LEU A 244 19.13 1.29 -13.49
C LEU A 244 19.76 2.49 -12.78
N ASP A 245 20.27 3.47 -13.53
CA ASP A 245 20.82 4.70 -12.96
C ASP A 245 19.76 5.47 -12.17
N ASN A 246 18.54 5.60 -12.73
CA ASN A 246 17.42 6.21 -12.03
C ASN A 246 16.99 5.40 -10.79
N PHE A 247 17.06 4.08 -10.85
CA PHE A 247 16.74 3.22 -9.72
C PHE A 247 17.75 3.40 -8.58
N GLU A 248 19.04 3.47 -8.88
CA GLU A 248 20.08 3.78 -7.89
C GLU A 248 19.89 5.16 -7.27
N ALA A 249 19.57 6.18 -8.08
CA ALA A 249 19.26 7.52 -7.58
C ALA A 249 18.05 7.52 -6.63
N ILE A 250 16.99 6.78 -6.97
CA ILE A 250 15.81 6.62 -6.11
C ILE A 250 16.16 5.90 -4.80
N ASP A 251 16.96 4.84 -4.86
CA ASP A 251 17.35 4.09 -3.66
C ASP A 251 18.25 4.93 -2.75
N SER A 252 19.15 5.73 -3.32
CA SER A 252 19.93 6.74 -2.57
C SER A 252 19.03 7.77 -1.89
N ALA A 253 18.09 8.37 -2.64
CA ALA A 253 17.14 9.34 -2.09
C ALA A 253 16.27 8.71 -0.99
N ARG A 254 15.91 7.42 -1.13
CA ARG A 254 15.21 6.67 -0.07
C ARG A 254 16.08 6.54 1.18
N GLY A 255 17.37 6.25 1.03
CA GLY A 255 18.33 6.22 2.13
C GLY A 255 18.38 7.55 2.89
N ASP A 256 18.43 8.67 2.17
CA ASP A 256 18.42 10.01 2.76
C ASP A 256 17.11 10.32 3.49
N ILE A 257 15.96 9.95 2.92
CA ILE A 257 14.65 10.10 3.57
C ILE A 257 14.59 9.30 4.87
N SER A 258 15.07 8.04 4.86
CA SER A 258 15.13 7.22 6.07
C SER A 258 16.01 7.85 7.15
N LYS A 259 17.15 8.44 6.76
CA LYS A 259 18.04 9.16 7.69
C LYS A 259 17.36 10.38 8.29
N LEU A 260 16.76 11.25 7.46
CA LEU A 260 16.02 12.43 7.92
C LEU A 260 14.85 12.04 8.84
N SER A 261 14.12 10.97 8.50
CA SER A 261 13.00 10.52 9.33
C SER A 261 13.46 10.06 10.72
N ARG A 262 14.65 9.45 10.83
CA ARG A 262 15.24 9.09 12.13
C ARG A 262 15.62 10.34 12.92
N GLU A 263 16.32 11.29 12.30
CA GLU A 263 16.71 12.57 12.93
C GLU A 263 15.47 13.35 13.41
N TYR A 264 14.42 13.42 12.59
CA TYR A 264 13.15 14.03 12.98
C TYR A 264 12.54 13.38 14.22
N ASN A 265 12.52 12.05 14.28
CA ASN A 265 11.99 11.33 15.44
C ASN A 265 12.81 11.56 16.72
N GLU A 266 14.15 11.66 16.60
CA GLU A 266 15.03 12.00 17.72
C GLU A 266 14.79 13.43 18.23
N HIS A 267 14.64 14.39 17.31
CA HIS A 267 14.29 15.76 17.67
C HIS A 267 12.90 15.87 18.30
N LYS A 268 11.92 15.14 17.77
CA LYS A 268 10.57 15.07 18.33
C LYS A 268 10.59 14.53 19.76
N LEU A 269 11.29 13.43 20.01
CA LEU A 269 11.45 12.88 21.36
C LEU A 269 12.12 13.88 22.32
N THR A 270 13.06 14.67 21.82
CA THR A 270 13.73 15.72 22.62
C THR A 270 12.76 16.85 22.96
N LEU A 271 11.97 17.31 22.00
CA LEU A 271 10.91 18.30 22.20
C LEU A 271 9.85 17.81 23.20
N ASP A 272 9.37 16.57 23.06
CA ASP A 272 8.37 15.99 23.97
C ASP A 272 8.89 15.93 25.42
N ARG A 273 10.18 15.61 25.61
CA ARG A 273 10.84 15.64 26.93
C ARG A 273 10.95 17.06 27.49
N LEU A 274 11.31 18.04 26.66
CA LEU A 274 11.39 19.45 27.09
C LEU A 274 10.02 19.99 27.48
N LEU A 275 8.99 19.69 26.69
CA LEU A 275 7.61 20.08 26.95
C LEU A 275 7.12 19.49 28.28
N SER A 276 7.33 18.19 28.48
CA SER A 276 6.99 17.49 29.73
C SER A 276 7.71 18.09 30.96
N ARG A 277 8.98 18.46 30.80
CA ARG A 277 9.75 19.14 31.85
C ARG A 277 9.18 20.53 32.15
N TRP A 278 8.88 21.31 31.12
CA TRP A 278 8.27 22.64 31.26
C TRP A 278 6.92 22.58 31.96
N GLU A 279 6.03 21.66 31.57
CA GLU A 279 4.75 21.44 32.23
C GLU A 279 4.92 21.11 33.72
N THR A 280 5.93 20.29 34.04
CA THR A 280 6.23 19.91 35.42
C THR A 280 6.72 21.11 36.24
N GLU A 281 7.63 21.92 35.70
CA GLU A 281 8.12 23.13 36.37
C GLU A 281 7.02 24.19 36.51
N LEU A 282 6.19 24.38 35.48
CA LEU A 282 5.05 25.29 35.52
C LEU A 282 4.08 24.89 36.64
N LYS A 283 3.75 23.60 36.77
CA LYS A 283 2.92 23.07 37.86
C LYS A 283 3.53 23.35 39.23
N LYS A 284 4.85 23.20 39.40
CA LYS A 284 5.54 23.52 40.66
C LYS A 284 5.46 25.00 41.00
N VAL A 285 5.73 25.89 40.04
CA VAL A 285 5.67 27.35 40.22
C VAL A 285 4.25 27.78 40.58
N MET A 286 3.24 27.31 39.84
CA MET A 286 1.84 27.63 40.12
C MET A 286 1.41 27.14 41.51
N LYS A 287 1.81 25.92 41.90
CA LYS A 287 1.54 25.39 43.24
C LYS A 287 2.19 26.25 44.33
N SER A 288 3.48 26.56 44.20
CA SER A 288 4.20 27.40 45.16
C SER A 288 3.58 28.80 45.30
N LYS A 289 3.19 29.43 44.19
CA LYS A 289 2.51 30.72 44.22
C LYS A 289 1.14 30.64 44.88
N THR A 290 0.38 29.57 44.61
CA THR A 290 -0.93 29.31 45.22
C THR A 290 -0.80 29.11 46.73
N ASP A 291 0.19 28.33 47.18
CA ASP A 291 0.47 28.09 48.59
C ASP A 291 0.91 29.38 49.30
N SER A 292 1.73 30.21 48.64
CA SER A 292 2.13 31.54 49.16
C SER A 292 0.95 32.51 49.29
N LEU A 293 0.08 32.58 48.28
CA LEU A 293 -1.12 33.42 48.34
C LEU A 293 -2.11 32.96 49.42
N ARG A 294 -2.27 31.64 49.60
CA ARG A 294 -3.05 31.08 50.71
C ARG A 294 -2.50 31.50 52.06
N LEU A 295 -1.18 31.44 52.24
CA LEU A 295 -0.52 31.85 53.48
C LEU A 295 -0.74 33.34 53.78
N GLN A 296 -0.62 34.21 52.77
CA GLN A 296 -0.90 35.64 52.89
C GLN A 296 -2.37 35.90 53.24
N HIS A 297 -3.30 35.22 52.56
CA HIS A 297 -4.73 35.32 52.86
C HIS A 297 -5.03 34.93 54.30
N THR A 298 -4.44 33.84 54.82
CA THR A 298 -4.63 33.43 56.22
C THR A 298 -4.05 34.42 57.21
N ALA A 299 -2.96 35.12 56.88
CA ALA A 299 -2.39 36.16 57.73
C ALA A 299 -3.33 37.39 57.80
N VAL A 300 -3.83 37.85 56.65
CA VAL A 300 -4.77 38.98 56.57
C VAL A 300 -6.06 38.68 57.34
N THR A 301 -6.63 37.48 57.18
CA THR A 301 -7.84 37.10 57.93
C THR A 301 -7.59 37.00 59.44
N ALA A 302 -6.37 36.62 59.86
CA ALA A 302 -6.01 36.62 61.27
C ALA A 302 -5.87 38.05 61.83
N GLU A 303 -5.29 38.98 61.06
CA GLU A 303 -5.20 40.40 61.42
C GLU A 303 -6.59 41.04 61.48
N GLU A 304 -7.47 40.76 60.51
CA GLU A 304 -8.85 41.26 60.49
C GLU A 304 -9.62 40.83 61.74
N LEU A 305 -9.44 39.58 62.19
CA LEU A 305 -10.02 39.08 63.44
C LEU A 305 -9.44 39.81 64.67
N GLN A 306 -8.16 40.20 64.65
CA GLN A 306 -7.56 41.00 65.71
C GLN A 306 -8.14 42.41 65.75
N TRP A 307 -8.32 43.06 64.60
CA TRP A 307 -8.98 44.36 64.49
C TRP A 307 -10.42 44.33 64.99
N GLN A 308 -11.20 43.33 64.60
CA GLN A 308 -12.57 43.14 65.11
C GLN A 308 -12.62 42.98 66.64
N ARG A 309 -11.64 42.29 67.23
CA ARG A 309 -11.53 42.19 68.70
C ARG A 309 -11.15 43.52 69.34
N LEU A 310 -10.26 44.29 68.71
CA LEU A 310 -9.86 45.61 69.18
C LEU A 310 -11.03 46.59 69.13
N ASP A 311 -11.81 46.57 68.06
CA ASP A 311 -13.05 47.36 67.92
C ASP A 311 -14.06 46.99 69.01
N ASP A 312 -14.32 45.69 69.26
CA ASP A 312 -15.22 45.26 70.32
C ASP A 312 -14.75 45.74 71.71
N ILE A 313 -13.45 45.66 72.01
CA ILE A 313 -12.88 46.21 73.24
C ILE A 313 -13.07 47.73 73.30
N THR A 314 -12.78 48.44 72.22
CA THR A 314 -12.90 49.90 72.14
C THR A 314 -14.34 50.32 72.37
N MET A 315 -15.30 49.68 71.70
CA MET A 315 -16.74 49.91 71.89
C MET A 315 -17.17 49.66 73.34
N ARG A 316 -16.66 48.61 74.00
CA ARG A 316 -16.95 48.36 75.43
C ARG A 316 -16.39 49.46 76.33
N VAL A 317 -15.18 49.96 76.06
CA VAL A 317 -14.56 51.06 76.81
C VAL A 317 -15.34 52.35 76.61
N CYS A 318 -15.68 52.73 75.37
CA CYS A 318 -16.48 53.92 75.08
C CYS A 318 -17.82 53.90 75.81
N ARG A 319 -18.53 52.76 75.78
CA ARG A 319 -19.77 52.56 76.56
C ARG A 319 -19.56 52.74 78.06
N HIS A 320 -18.46 52.25 78.61
CA HIS A 320 -18.18 52.35 80.05
C HIS A 320 -17.84 53.78 80.48
N LEU A 321 -17.23 54.58 79.60
CA LEU A 321 -16.89 55.98 79.83
C LEU A 321 -18.06 56.95 79.60
N GLY A 322 -19.21 56.47 79.13
CA GLY A 322 -20.38 57.31 78.85
C GLY A 322 -20.22 58.22 77.64
N ILE A 323 -19.27 57.90 76.74
CA ILE A 323 -19.09 58.59 75.47
C ILE A 323 -20.21 58.07 74.55
N GLN A 324 -21.22 58.90 74.29
CA GLN A 324 -22.22 58.62 73.26
C GLN A 324 -21.61 58.93 71.89
N ASP A 325 -21.80 58.03 70.92
CA ASP A 325 -21.44 58.28 69.54
C ASP A 325 -22.25 59.50 69.05
N GLU A 326 -21.58 60.64 68.89
CA GLU A 326 -22.10 61.69 68.03
C GLU A 326 -21.97 61.17 66.59
N GLU A 327 -23.12 60.94 65.93
CA GLU A 327 -23.18 60.60 64.52
C GLU A 327 -22.39 61.66 63.73
N VAL A 328 -21.24 61.25 63.19
CA VAL A 328 -20.50 62.07 62.23
C VAL A 328 -21.21 61.92 60.89
N GLU A 329 -21.88 62.98 60.45
CA GLU A 329 -22.44 63.10 59.09
C GLU A 329 -21.33 62.83 58.05
N GLU A 330 -21.52 61.79 57.24
CA GLU A 330 -20.70 61.51 56.06
C GLU A 330 -20.84 62.67 55.06
N VAL A 331 -19.74 63.40 54.85
CA VAL A 331 -19.60 64.28 53.68
C VAL A 331 -19.18 63.40 52.51
N GLU A 332 -20.14 63.07 51.64
CA GLU A 332 -19.89 62.46 50.33
C GLU A 332 -18.91 63.33 49.53
N GLY A 333 -17.66 62.88 49.43
CA GLY A 333 -16.66 63.44 48.54
C GLY A 333 -16.42 62.49 47.38
N GLU A 334 -17.05 62.75 46.25
CA GLU A 334 -16.66 62.24 44.94
C GLU A 334 -15.17 62.55 44.69
N ASP A 335 -14.37 61.55 44.31
CA ASP A 335 -13.57 61.71 43.08
C ASP A 335 -12.97 60.38 42.59
N GLU A 336 -13.35 60.08 41.36
CA GLU A 336 -12.86 59.00 40.51
C GLU A 336 -11.34 59.11 40.29
N ARG A 337 -10.63 57.98 40.40
CA ARG A 337 -9.45 57.74 39.56
C ARG A 337 -9.41 56.30 39.06
N VAL A 338 -9.94 56.16 37.85
CA VAL A 338 -9.66 55.06 36.93
C VAL A 338 -8.16 55.06 36.62
N ILE A 339 -7.45 54.00 36.97
CA ILE A 339 -6.11 53.71 36.43
C ILE A 339 -6.29 52.61 35.37
N VAL A 340 -6.21 53.03 34.11
CA VAL A 340 -5.94 52.15 32.97
C VAL A 340 -4.44 51.84 33.01
N VAL A 341 -4.07 50.56 32.94
CA VAL A 341 -2.70 50.11 32.70
C VAL A 341 -2.70 49.34 31.39
N ASP A 342 -1.90 49.82 30.42
CA ASP A 342 -1.60 49.18 29.13
C ASP A 342 -0.92 47.81 29.28
#